data_AF-B7Z2E1-F1
#
_entry.id   AF-B7Z2E1-F1
#
_cell.length_a   1.000
_cell.length_b   1.000
_cell.length_c   1.000
_cell.angle_alpha   90.00
_cell.angle_beta   90.00
_cell.angle_gamma   90.00
#
_symmetry.space_group_name_H-M   'P 1'
#
loop_
_entity.id
_entity.type
_entity.pdbx_description
1 polymer ?
#
loop_
_entity_poly.entity_id
_entity_poly.type
_entity_poly.pdbx_seq_one_letter_code
_entity_poly.pdbx_strand_id
1 'polypeptide(L)'
;MAESEAETPSTPGEFESKYFEFHGVRLPPFCRGKMEEIANFPVRPSDVWIVTYPKSVGYGSWFEHVQEFWEHRMDSNVLFLKYEDMHRDLVTMVEQLARFLGVSCDKAQLEALTEHCHQLVDQCCNAEALPVGRGRVGLWKDIFTVSMNEKFDLVYKQKMGKCDLTFDFYL
;
A
#
# COMPACT_ATOMS: atom_id res chain seq x y z
N MET A 1 51.39 -6.87 3.49
CA MET A 1 50.53 -6.84 2.29
C MET A 1 49.27 -6.09 2.68
N ALA A 2 49.21 -4.83 2.29
CA ALA A 2 48.03 -3.98 2.43
C ALA A 2 47.32 -4.02 1.08
N GLU A 3 46.07 -4.45 1.06
CA GLU A 3 45.22 -4.32 -0.12
C GLU A 3 44.54 -2.94 -0.07
N SER A 4 44.68 -2.24 -1.19
CA SER A 4 44.23 -0.88 -1.43
C SER A 4 42.72 -0.84 -1.65
N GLU A 5 42.01 -0.09 -0.83
CA GLU A 5 40.69 0.42 -1.19
C GLU A 5 40.88 1.56 -2.19
N ALA A 6 40.33 1.40 -3.39
CA ALA A 6 40.29 2.46 -4.38
C ALA A 6 39.20 3.46 -3.98
N GLU A 7 39.59 4.58 -3.37
CA GLU A 7 38.72 5.73 -3.18
C GLU A 7 38.42 6.38 -4.54
N THR A 8 37.16 6.35 -4.96
CA THR A 8 36.66 7.25 -6.01
C THR A 8 36.50 8.65 -5.43
N PRO A 9 37.00 9.71 -6.10
CA PRO A 9 36.99 11.05 -5.53
C PRO A 9 35.57 11.61 -5.54
N SER A 10 35.02 11.86 -4.36
CA SER A 10 33.77 12.58 -4.19
C SER A 10 33.99 14.08 -4.41
N THR A 11 33.27 14.65 -5.37
CA THR A 11 33.27 16.08 -5.65
C THR A 11 32.65 16.83 -4.46
N PRO A 12 33.29 17.85 -3.88
CA PRO A 12 32.76 18.56 -2.73
C PRO A 12 31.72 19.60 -3.18
N GLY A 13 30.44 19.39 -2.86
CA GLY A 13 29.44 20.46 -2.99
C GLY A 13 27.97 20.08 -3.12
N GLU A 14 27.58 18.82 -3.27
CA GLU A 14 26.16 18.47 -3.38
C GLU A 14 25.58 18.08 -2.02
N PHE A 15 24.65 18.90 -1.52
CA PHE A 15 23.78 18.51 -0.42
C PHE A 15 22.97 17.29 -0.90
N GLU A 16 23.33 16.08 -0.49
CA GLU A 16 22.55 14.89 -0.79
C GLU A 16 21.15 15.07 -0.18
N SER A 17 20.20 15.48 -1.02
CA SER A 17 18.82 15.66 -0.58
C SER A 17 18.31 14.36 0.02
N LYS A 18 17.70 14.44 1.21
CA LYS A 18 17.04 13.32 1.90
C LYS A 18 16.03 12.59 1.01
N TYR A 19 15.60 13.21 -0.09
CA TYR A 19 14.71 12.63 -1.08
C TYR A 19 15.19 12.92 -2.51
N PHE A 20 14.81 12.03 -3.42
CA PHE A 20 14.93 12.22 -4.86
C PHE A 20 13.59 12.72 -5.41
N GLU A 21 13.57 13.87 -6.08
CA GLU A 21 12.36 14.40 -6.71
C GLU A 21 12.30 13.98 -8.17
N PHE A 22 11.17 13.42 -8.59
CA PHE A 22 10.93 12.92 -9.94
C PHE A 22 9.52 13.29 -10.38
N HIS A 23 9.40 14.11 -11.43
CA HIS A 23 8.11 14.62 -11.94
C HIS A 23 7.18 15.22 -10.85
N GLY A 24 7.74 15.95 -9.88
CA GLY A 24 6.98 16.54 -8.77
C GLY A 24 6.66 15.58 -7.62
N VAL A 25 7.07 14.31 -7.72
CA VAL A 25 6.90 13.29 -6.68
C VAL A 25 8.18 13.13 -5.89
N ARG A 26 8.05 13.16 -4.56
CA ARG A 26 9.17 12.93 -3.64
C ARG A 26 9.38 11.43 -3.41
N LEU A 27 10.46 10.86 -3.92
CA LEU A 27 10.84 9.45 -3.78
C LEU A 27 12.03 9.27 -2.83
N PRO A 28 12.25 8.06 -2.28
CA PRO A 28 13.47 7.75 -1.52
C PRO A 28 14.75 7.93 -2.36
N PRO A 29 15.91 8.24 -1.74
CA PRO A 29 17.16 8.44 -2.47
C PRO A 29 17.58 7.26 -3.35
N PHE A 30 17.27 6.02 -2.94
CA PHE A 30 17.63 4.81 -3.69
C PHE A 30 16.91 4.65 -5.04
N CYS A 31 15.88 5.46 -5.31
CA CYS A 31 15.20 5.53 -6.59
C CYS A 31 16.02 6.29 -7.65
N ARG A 32 16.96 7.15 -7.23
CA ARG A 32 17.78 7.95 -8.15
C ARG A 32 18.52 7.05 -9.14
N GLY A 33 18.45 7.39 -10.43
CA GLY A 33 19.14 6.66 -11.50
C GLY A 33 18.46 5.36 -11.96
N LYS A 34 17.34 4.94 -11.35
CA LYS A 34 16.65 3.67 -11.68
C LYS A 34 15.27 3.85 -12.33
N MET A 35 14.78 5.08 -12.45
CA MET A 35 13.41 5.33 -12.92
C MET A 35 13.16 4.85 -14.35
N GLU A 36 14.14 5.04 -15.25
CA GLU A 36 14.04 4.55 -16.63
C GLU A 36 14.08 3.02 -16.71
N GLU A 37 14.90 2.37 -15.88
CA GLU A 37 14.95 0.90 -15.79
C GLU A 37 13.63 0.33 -15.26
N ILE A 38 13.04 0.95 -14.23
CA ILE A 38 11.75 0.54 -13.68
C ILE A 38 10.63 0.73 -14.70
N ALA A 39 10.61 1.86 -15.41
CA ALA A 39 9.62 2.12 -16.45
C ALA A 39 9.68 1.11 -17.61
N ASN A 40 10.88 0.59 -17.90
CA ASN A 40 11.11 -0.41 -18.95
C ASN A 40 11.22 -1.84 -18.39
N PHE A 41 10.87 -2.07 -17.12
CA PHE A 41 11.00 -3.38 -16.51
C PHE A 41 10.14 -4.40 -17.28
N PRO A 42 10.73 -5.51 -17.77
CA PRO A 42 10.01 -6.47 -18.60
C PRO A 42 9.03 -7.29 -17.76
N VAL A 43 7.77 -6.87 -17.72
CA VAL A 43 6.67 -7.57 -17.03
C VAL A 43 6.28 -8.84 -17.78
N ARG A 44 6.04 -9.92 -17.04
CA ARG A 44 5.52 -11.19 -17.58
C ARG A 44 4.01 -11.28 -17.33
N PRO A 45 3.26 -11.97 -18.21
CA PRO A 45 1.82 -12.17 -18.01
C PRO A 45 1.44 -12.89 -16.70
N SER A 46 2.36 -13.68 -16.13
CA SER A 46 2.16 -14.41 -14.88
C SER A 46 2.57 -13.65 -13.63
N ASP A 47 3.09 -12.43 -13.77
CA ASP A 47 3.54 -11.64 -12.62
C ASP A 47 2.34 -11.15 -11.81
N VAL A 48 2.45 -11.24 -10.49
CA VAL A 48 1.50 -10.65 -9.55
C VAL A 48 2.18 -9.49 -8.84
N TRP A 49 1.67 -8.28 -9.07
CA TRP A 49 2.21 -7.06 -8.46
C TRP A 49 1.35 -6.64 -7.27
N ILE A 50 1.99 -6.45 -6.11
CA ILE A 50 1.35 -5.92 -4.90
C ILE A 50 1.89 -4.51 -4.68
N VAL A 51 1.04 -3.51 -4.86
CA VAL A 51 1.39 -2.09 -4.67
C VAL A 51 0.72 -1.59 -3.39
N THR A 52 1.50 -1.01 -2.48
CA THR A 52 0.99 -0.45 -1.22
C THR A 52 1.67 0.88 -0.92
N TYR A 53 0.94 1.79 -0.27
CA TYR A 53 1.54 3.04 0.20
C TYR A 53 2.49 2.74 1.37
N PRO A 54 3.77 3.15 1.31
CA PRO A 54 4.74 2.76 2.30
C PRO A 54 4.54 3.50 3.63
N LYS A 55 5.03 2.89 4.71
CA LYS A 55 5.01 3.50 6.06
C LYS A 55 6.01 4.66 6.25
N SER A 56 6.74 5.02 5.19
CA SER A 56 7.71 6.11 5.17
C SER A 56 7.16 7.33 4.43
N VAL A 57 7.53 8.55 4.82
CA VAL A 57 7.14 9.82 4.15
C VAL A 57 7.82 10.01 2.77
N GLY A 58 8.36 8.94 2.17
CA GLY A 58 8.74 8.92 0.76
C GLY A 58 7.56 8.42 -0.08
N TYR A 59 7.59 8.67 -1.40
CA TYR A 59 6.56 8.33 -2.38
C TYR A 59 5.38 9.32 -2.54
N GLY A 60 5.62 10.59 -2.20
CA GLY A 60 4.71 11.68 -2.57
C GLY A 60 3.45 11.81 -1.73
N SER A 61 2.37 12.27 -2.35
CA SER A 61 1.08 12.51 -1.70
C SER A 61 0.29 11.20 -1.62
N TRP A 62 -0.09 10.79 -0.41
CA TRP A 62 -1.00 9.65 -0.21
C TRP A 62 -2.32 9.83 -1.00
N PHE A 63 -2.84 11.06 -1.04
CA PHE A 63 -4.09 11.38 -1.73
C PHE A 63 -3.99 11.13 -3.24
N GLU A 64 -2.89 11.54 -3.87
CA GLU A 64 -2.67 11.32 -5.31
C GLU A 64 -2.47 9.84 -5.60
N HIS A 65 -1.62 9.18 -4.80
CA HIS A 65 -1.35 7.76 -4.94
C HIS A 65 -2.64 6.92 -4.85
N VAL A 66 -3.49 7.18 -3.86
CA VAL A 66 -4.71 6.38 -3.69
C VAL A 66 -5.78 6.71 -4.75
N GLN A 67 -5.89 7.97 -5.16
CA GLN A 67 -6.85 8.40 -6.18
C GLN A 67 -6.50 7.84 -7.57
N GLU A 68 -5.22 7.81 -7.94
CA GLU A 68 -4.79 7.27 -9.24
C GLU A 68 -5.14 5.78 -9.38
N PHE A 69 -4.82 4.95 -8.38
CA PHE A 69 -5.21 3.53 -8.39
C PHE A 69 -6.73 3.34 -8.28
N TRP A 70 -7.43 4.25 -7.60
CA TRP A 70 -8.89 4.23 -7.56
C TRP A 70 -9.48 4.51 -8.94
N GLU A 71 -8.95 5.47 -9.70
CA GLU A 71 -9.42 5.76 -11.07
C GLU A 71 -9.24 4.56 -12.02
N HIS A 72 -8.15 3.81 -11.86
CA HIS A 72 -7.85 2.61 -12.66
C HIS A 72 -8.49 1.32 -12.12
N ARG A 73 -9.31 1.38 -11.06
CA ARG A 73 -9.90 0.18 -10.41
C ARG A 73 -10.79 -0.69 -11.30
N MET A 74 -11.18 -0.17 -12.46
CA MET A 74 -12.03 -0.87 -13.44
C MET A 74 -11.20 -1.46 -14.59
N ASP A 75 -9.89 -1.26 -14.60
CA ASP A 75 -8.99 -1.85 -15.58
C ASP A 75 -8.85 -3.35 -15.32
N SER A 76 -8.76 -4.13 -16.41
CA SER A 76 -8.76 -5.60 -16.34
C SER A 76 -7.60 -6.20 -15.53
N ASN A 77 -6.51 -5.45 -15.35
CA ASN A 77 -5.30 -5.87 -14.63
C ASN A 77 -5.12 -5.14 -13.29
N VAL A 78 -6.15 -4.47 -12.78
CA VAL A 78 -6.12 -3.77 -11.49
C VAL A 78 -7.23 -4.29 -10.59
N LEU A 79 -6.86 -4.78 -9.41
CA LEU A 79 -7.80 -5.09 -8.34
C LEU A 79 -7.53 -4.14 -7.16
N PHE A 80 -8.44 -3.20 -6.94
CA PHE A 80 -8.36 -2.28 -5.80
C PHE A 80 -9.01 -2.92 -4.57
N LEU A 81 -8.22 -3.12 -3.52
CA LEU A 81 -8.68 -3.69 -2.25
C LEU A 81 -8.51 -2.68 -1.11
N LYS A 82 -9.41 -2.74 -0.13
CA LYS A 82 -9.29 -1.99 1.14
C LYS A 82 -8.90 -2.95 2.24
N TYR A 83 -8.00 -2.50 3.11
CA TYR A 83 -7.53 -3.31 4.23
C TYR A 83 -8.67 -3.64 5.21
N GLU A 84 -9.61 -2.72 5.37
CA GLU A 84 -10.71 -2.85 6.31
C GLU A 84 -11.77 -3.85 5.83
N ASP A 85 -11.95 -3.98 4.52
CA ASP A 85 -12.84 -4.99 3.93
C ASP A 85 -12.36 -6.41 4.23
N MET A 86 -11.05 -6.63 4.42
CA MET A 86 -10.48 -7.93 4.79
C MET A 86 -10.99 -8.42 6.14
N HIS A 87 -11.19 -7.50 7.09
CA HIS A 87 -11.68 -7.81 8.44
C HIS A 87 -13.21 -7.81 8.50
N ARG A 88 -13.87 -7.07 7.61
CA ARG A 88 -15.34 -7.00 7.54
C ARG A 88 -15.95 -8.18 6.79
N ASP A 89 -15.39 -8.55 5.65
CA ASP A 89 -15.90 -9.57 4.75
C ASP A 89 -14.77 -10.23 3.96
N LEU A 90 -14.02 -11.10 4.67
CA LEU A 90 -12.91 -11.85 4.08
C LEU A 90 -13.37 -12.78 2.95
N VAL A 91 -14.58 -13.34 3.05
CA VAL A 91 -15.12 -14.28 2.05
C VAL A 91 -15.18 -13.60 0.69
N THR A 92 -15.85 -12.45 0.60
CA THR A 92 -15.96 -11.70 -0.65
C THR A 92 -14.58 -11.33 -1.22
N MET A 93 -13.64 -10.93 -0.36
CA MET A 93 -12.28 -10.56 -0.78
C MET A 93 -11.50 -11.77 -1.36
N VAL A 94 -11.57 -12.94 -0.72
CA VAL A 94 -10.90 -14.16 -1.18
C VAL A 94 -11.49 -14.61 -2.52
N GLU A 95 -12.80 -14.55 -2.70
CA GLU A 95 -13.46 -14.87 -3.97
C GLU A 95 -13.03 -13.92 -5.10
N GLN A 96 -12.95 -12.62 -4.80
CA GLN A 96 -12.48 -11.61 -5.76
C GLN A 96 -11.03 -11.87 -6.16
N LEU A 97 -10.15 -12.17 -5.20
CA LEU A 97 -8.74 -12.50 -5.46
C LEU A 97 -8.60 -13.76 -6.30
N ALA A 98 -9.30 -14.84 -5.95
CA ALA A 98 -9.25 -16.09 -6.72
C ALA A 98 -9.67 -15.87 -8.17
N ARG A 99 -10.75 -15.12 -8.40
CA ARG A 99 -11.23 -14.77 -9.73
C ARG A 99 -10.23 -13.89 -10.50
N PHE A 100 -9.72 -12.84 -9.87
CA PHE A 100 -8.80 -11.88 -10.51
C PHE A 100 -7.47 -12.52 -10.90
N LEU A 101 -6.91 -13.36 -10.03
CA LEU A 101 -5.66 -14.08 -10.27
C LEU A 101 -5.83 -15.31 -11.19
N GLY A 102 -7.05 -15.60 -11.66
CA GLY A 102 -7.33 -16.76 -12.50
C GLY A 102 -7.17 -18.10 -11.78
N VAL A 103 -7.26 -18.12 -10.46
CA VAL A 103 -7.19 -19.35 -9.65
C VAL A 103 -8.56 -20.02 -9.68
N SER A 104 -8.71 -21.04 -10.53
CA SER A 104 -9.93 -21.82 -10.64
C SER A 104 -10.06 -22.78 -9.45
N CYS A 105 -11.06 -22.55 -8.60
CA CYS A 105 -11.42 -23.44 -7.51
C CYS A 105 -12.82 -24.01 -7.75
N ASP A 106 -13.03 -25.29 -7.44
CA ASP A 106 -14.38 -25.78 -7.17
C ASP A 106 -14.90 -25.22 -5.83
N LYS A 107 -16.18 -25.47 -5.54
CA LYS A 107 -16.82 -24.97 -4.32
C LYS A 107 -16.09 -25.41 -3.04
N ALA A 108 -15.67 -26.67 -2.95
CA ALA A 108 -15.02 -27.19 -1.75
C ALA A 108 -13.60 -26.63 -1.60
N GLN A 109 -12.88 -26.45 -2.71
CA GLN A 109 -11.57 -25.81 -2.74
C GLN A 109 -11.64 -24.34 -2.33
N LEU A 110 -12.67 -23.62 -2.78
CA LEU A 110 -12.88 -22.22 -2.42
C LEU A 110 -13.25 -22.07 -0.95
N GLU A 111 -14.13 -22.93 -0.43
CA GLU A 111 -14.47 -22.99 1.00
C GLU A 111 -13.22 -23.27 1.85
N ALA A 112 -12.39 -24.25 1.46
CA ALA A 112 -11.15 -24.57 2.17
C ALA A 112 -10.11 -23.45 2.10
N LEU A 113 -9.98 -22.77 0.95
CA LEU A 113 -9.10 -21.61 0.79
C LEU A 113 -9.52 -20.48 1.72
N THR A 114 -10.82 -20.14 1.71
CA THR A 114 -11.39 -19.09 2.56
C THR A 114 -11.21 -19.41 4.04
N GLU A 115 -11.41 -20.67 4.45
CA GLU A 115 -11.17 -21.11 5.83
C GLU A 115 -9.70 -20.97 6.23
N HIS A 116 -8.76 -21.35 5.36
CA HIS A 116 -7.32 -21.13 5.64
C HIS A 116 -6.97 -19.65 5.77
N CYS A 117 -7.59 -18.79 4.95
CA CYS A 117 -7.43 -17.34 5.07
C CYS A 117 -7.98 -16.82 6.41
N HIS A 118 -9.17 -17.27 6.83
CA HIS A 118 -9.73 -16.93 8.14
C HIS A 118 -8.81 -17.35 9.27
N GLN A 119 -8.32 -18.59 9.27
CA GLN A 119 -7.41 -19.09 10.30
C GLN A 119 -6.13 -18.26 10.40
N LEU A 120 -5.57 -17.83 9.27
CA LEU A 120 -4.38 -16.97 9.25
C LEU A 120 -4.65 -15.57 9.80
N VAL A 121 -5.79 -14.98 9.45
CA VAL A 121 -6.19 -13.65 9.93
C VAL A 121 -6.50 -13.70 11.43
N ASP A 122 -7.28 -14.69 11.87
CA ASP A 122 -7.74 -14.83 13.25
C ASP A 122 -6.58 -15.11 14.23
N GLN A 123 -5.51 -15.74 13.78
CA GLN A 123 -4.28 -15.90 14.57
C GLN A 123 -3.67 -14.57 15.03
N CYS A 124 -3.95 -13.48 14.31
CA CYS A 124 -3.48 -12.15 14.65
C CYS A 124 -4.52 -11.35 15.46
N CYS A 125 -5.77 -11.79 15.50
CA CYS A 125 -6.90 -11.04 16.05
C CYS A 125 -7.06 -11.21 17.57
N ASN A 126 -7.53 -10.15 18.22
CA ASN A 126 -7.91 -10.16 19.63
C ASN A 126 -9.44 -10.29 19.81
N ALA A 127 -9.95 -10.01 21.02
CA ALA A 127 -11.38 -10.02 21.32
C ALA A 127 -12.22 -9.03 20.51
N GLU A 128 -11.61 -8.05 19.85
CA GLU A 128 -12.27 -7.11 18.93
C GLU A 128 -12.36 -7.68 17.49
N ALA A 129 -11.94 -8.93 17.27
CA ALA A 129 -11.80 -9.53 15.94
C ALA A 129 -10.89 -8.71 15.00
N LEU A 130 -9.94 -7.98 15.56
CA LEU A 130 -8.97 -7.15 14.83
C LEU A 130 -7.53 -7.46 15.23
N PRO A 131 -6.55 -7.28 14.33
CA PRO A 131 -5.16 -7.57 14.64
C PRO A 131 -4.60 -6.75 15.79
N VAL A 132 -3.76 -7.35 16.63
CA VAL A 132 -3.07 -6.61 17.70
C VAL A 132 -1.97 -5.70 17.13
N GLY A 133 -1.87 -4.47 17.65
CA GLY A 133 -0.81 -3.52 17.31
C GLY A 133 -1.11 -2.72 16.04
N ARG A 134 -0.09 -2.51 15.19
CA ARG A 134 -0.16 -1.57 14.04
C ARG A 134 -1.16 -1.95 12.95
N GLY A 135 -1.72 -3.16 13.00
CA GLY A 135 -2.74 -3.63 12.06
C GLY A 135 -4.18 -3.39 12.53
N ARG A 136 -4.40 -2.86 13.74
CA ARG A 136 -5.75 -2.67 14.27
C ARG A 136 -6.49 -1.54 13.54
N VAL A 137 -7.62 -1.86 12.92
CA VAL A 137 -8.52 -0.85 12.33
C VAL A 137 -9.08 0.04 13.45
N GLY A 138 -9.06 1.35 13.27
CA GLY A 138 -9.46 2.30 14.33
C GLY A 138 -8.39 2.67 15.36
N LEU A 139 -7.16 2.10 15.29
CA LEU A 139 -6.06 2.43 16.21
C LEU A 139 -5.79 3.94 16.32
N TRP A 140 -5.98 4.68 15.24
CA TRP A 140 -5.74 6.13 15.20
C TRP A 140 -6.54 6.90 16.26
N LYS A 141 -7.70 6.41 16.69
CA LYS A 141 -8.53 7.07 17.73
C LYS A 141 -7.84 7.15 19.09
N ASP A 142 -6.94 6.21 19.38
CA ASP A 142 -6.19 6.19 20.64
C ASP A 142 -4.95 7.08 20.59
N ILE A 143 -4.57 7.55 19.40
CA ILE A 143 -3.33 8.30 19.14
C ILE A 143 -3.62 9.76 18.80
N PHE A 144 -4.67 10.01 18.03
CA PHE A 144 -5.02 11.35 17.57
C PHE A 144 -5.69 12.14 18.69
N THR A 145 -5.16 13.32 18.98
CA THR A 145 -5.91 14.31 19.76
C THR A 145 -7.06 14.88 18.92
N VAL A 146 -8.08 15.41 19.58
CA VAL A 146 -9.23 16.04 18.90
C VAL A 146 -8.79 17.09 17.87
N SER A 147 -7.87 17.99 18.26
CA SER A 147 -7.39 19.04 17.35
C SER A 147 -6.54 18.51 16.18
N MET A 148 -5.86 17.37 16.34
CA MET A 148 -5.17 16.71 15.22
C MET A 148 -6.17 16.10 14.25
N ASN A 149 -7.22 15.47 14.77
CA ASN A 149 -8.28 14.89 13.95
C ASN A 149 -9.02 15.95 13.14
N GLU A 150 -9.42 17.05 13.77
CA GLU A 150 -10.09 18.18 13.08
C GLU A 150 -9.23 18.74 11.93
N LYS A 151 -7.92 18.90 12.16
CA LYS A 151 -6.99 19.34 11.11
C LYS A 151 -6.86 18.32 9.99
N PHE A 152 -6.80 17.03 10.34
CA PHE A 152 -6.72 15.95 9.35
C PHE A 152 -7.97 15.92 8.49
N ASP A 153 -9.17 15.97 9.08
CA ASP A 153 -10.46 15.94 8.38
C ASP A 153 -10.59 17.10 7.39
N LEU A 154 -10.13 18.30 7.76
CA LEU A 154 -10.10 19.46 6.86
C LEU A 154 -9.20 19.22 5.64
N VAL A 155 -7.97 18.74 5.87
CA VAL A 155 -7.02 18.44 4.78
C VAL A 155 -7.55 17.29 3.92
N TYR A 156 -8.10 16.24 4.54
CA TYR A 156 -8.66 15.08 3.87
C TYR A 156 -9.80 15.48 2.93
N LYS A 157 -10.77 16.23 3.44
CA LYS A 157 -11.90 16.72 2.64
C LYS A 157 -11.44 17.59 1.48
N GLN A 158 -10.46 18.47 1.70
CA GLN A 158 -9.93 19.32 0.63
C GLN A 158 -9.20 18.50 -0.45
N LYS A 159 -8.34 17.56 -0.05
CA LYS A 159 -7.49 16.81 -0.98
C LYS A 159 -8.16 15.61 -1.65
N MET A 160 -9.17 15.00 -1.03
CA MET A 160 -10.02 13.99 -1.68
C MET A 160 -10.97 14.64 -2.68
N GLY A 161 -11.27 15.93 -2.53
CA GLY A 161 -11.97 16.72 -3.53
C GLY A 161 -13.32 16.09 -3.92
N LYS A 162 -13.44 15.69 -5.20
CA LYS A 162 -14.64 15.05 -5.77
C LYS A 162 -14.53 13.52 -5.88
N CYS A 163 -13.43 12.93 -5.39
CA CYS A 163 -13.25 11.49 -5.40
C CYS A 163 -14.37 10.81 -4.58
N ASP A 164 -14.97 9.77 -5.15
CA ASP A 164 -16.04 8.98 -4.54
C ASP A 164 -15.53 7.84 -3.64
N LEU A 165 -14.21 7.73 -3.48
CA LEU A 165 -13.58 6.76 -2.60
C LEU A 165 -13.83 7.09 -1.12
N THR A 166 -14.33 6.10 -0.39
CA THR A 166 -14.54 6.13 1.06
C THR A 166 -13.77 5.01 1.75
N PHE A 167 -13.49 5.18 3.05
CA PHE A 167 -12.84 4.20 3.90
C PHE A 167 -13.60 4.01 5.21
N ASP A 168 -13.55 2.81 5.76
CA ASP A 168 -14.04 2.51 7.10
C ASP A 168 -12.96 2.83 8.11
N PHE A 169 -13.03 3.98 8.77
CA PHE A 169 -11.98 4.40 9.71
C PHE A 169 -12.01 3.61 11.04
N TYR A 170 -13.01 2.77 11.27
CA TYR A 170 -13.12 1.84 12.40
C TYR A 170 -14.09 0.71 12.02
N LEU A 171 -13.96 -0.44 12.69
CA LEU A 171 -14.87 -1.58 12.59
C LEU A 171 -15.51 -1.86 13.94
#